data_AF-A0A956DEZ0-F1
#
_entry.id   AF-A0A956DEZ0-F1
#
_cell.length_a   1.000
_cell.length_b   1.000
_cell.length_c   1.000
_cell.angle_alpha   90.00
_cell.angle_beta   90.00
_cell.angle_gamma   90.00
#
_symmetry.space_group_name_H-M   'P 1'
#
loop_
_entity.id
_entity.type
_entity.pdbx_description
1 polymer ?
#
loop_
_entity_poly.entity_id
_entity_poly.type
_entity_poly.pdbx_seq_one_letter_code
_entity_poly.pdbx_strand_id
1 'polypeptide(L)'
;KVQRGEGDLATAVNSDAGGKNLAPGGTGGDKRAEPKAAPKPEESAPKSREDEKARRREEADRRKELNKKLRPLQRRSEDLEKTVARLEKEQAERETQMSDPATYGDPKKQSELTQAYSRAKVELEVAMDTWAEVQEEIERLESES
;
A
#
# COMPACT_ATOMS: atom_id res chain seq x y z
N LYS A 1 -6.54 -29.21 32.19
CA LYS A 1 -6.68 -30.09 30.99
C LYS A 1 -7.54 -29.37 29.98
N VAL A 2 -6.94 -28.68 29.00
CA VAL A 2 -7.31 -28.64 27.58
C VAL A 2 -6.15 -27.91 26.89
N GLN A 3 -5.51 -28.65 26.00
CA GLN A 3 -4.42 -28.29 25.12
C GLN A 3 -5.00 -27.59 23.88
N ARG A 4 -4.42 -26.47 23.45
CA ARG A 4 -4.38 -25.96 22.06
C ARG A 4 -3.10 -25.12 22.01
N GLY A 5 -2.12 -25.39 21.17
CA GLY A 5 -2.19 -25.93 19.82
C GLY A 5 -1.37 -24.96 18.99
N GLU A 6 -0.06 -25.17 19.02
CA GLU A 6 0.98 -24.42 18.32
C GLU A 6 0.82 -24.55 16.80
N GLY A 7 1.24 -23.52 16.06
CA GLY A 7 1.19 -23.49 14.60
C GLY A 7 2.01 -22.33 14.04
N ASP A 8 3.29 -22.27 14.43
CA ASP A 8 4.30 -21.37 13.89
C ASP A 8 4.84 -21.98 12.57
N LEU A 9 4.59 -21.32 11.44
CA LEU A 9 4.99 -21.79 10.10
C LEU A 9 6.22 -20.99 9.64
N ALA A 10 7.38 -21.30 10.23
CA ALA A 10 8.68 -20.88 9.74
C ALA A 10 9.13 -21.83 8.61
N THR A 11 9.15 -21.35 7.37
CA THR A 11 9.83 -22.02 6.26
C THR A 11 11.17 -21.36 6.03
N ALA A 12 12.25 -22.02 6.45
CA ALA A 12 13.60 -21.75 5.98
C ALA A 12 14.35 -23.07 5.85
N VAL A 13 14.43 -23.57 4.62
CA VAL A 13 15.35 -24.65 4.25
C VAL A 13 16.46 -24.03 3.39
N ASN A 14 17.69 -24.09 3.88
CA ASN A 14 18.83 -24.27 3.00
C ASN A 14 20.01 -24.82 3.81
N SER A 15 20.30 -26.09 3.56
CA SER A 15 21.48 -26.79 4.03
C SER A 15 22.59 -26.58 3.00
N ASP A 16 23.65 -25.88 3.38
CA ASP A 16 24.91 -25.88 2.63
C ASP A 16 25.84 -26.94 3.25
N ALA A 17 25.94 -28.08 2.56
CA ALA A 17 26.84 -29.16 2.90
C ALA A 17 28.16 -28.96 2.17
N GLY A 18 29.25 -28.94 2.94
CA GLY A 18 30.60 -28.78 2.44
C GLY A 18 31.01 -29.83 1.41
N GLY A 19 31.58 -29.34 0.31
CA GLY A 19 32.26 -30.14 -0.72
C GLY A 19 33.65 -29.59 -0.97
N LYS A 20 34.64 -30.23 -0.34
CA LYS A 20 36.07 -30.02 -0.57
C LYS A 20 36.40 -30.55 -1.97
N ASN A 21 37.08 -29.78 -2.82
CA ASN A 21 37.76 -30.37 -3.97
C ASN A 21 39.09 -29.70 -4.27
N LEU A 22 40.09 -30.58 -4.37
CA LEU A 22 41.50 -30.34 -4.63
C LEU A 22 41.73 -30.03 -6.12
N ALA A 23 42.88 -29.39 -6.38
CA ALA A 23 43.45 -29.11 -7.69
C ALA A 23 43.61 -30.36 -8.59
N PRO A 24 43.89 -30.14 -9.88
CA PRO A 24 45.26 -30.44 -10.32
C PRO A 24 45.88 -29.38 -11.24
N GLY A 25 47.21 -29.32 -11.23
CA GLY A 25 48.01 -28.45 -12.08
C GLY A 25 48.12 -28.93 -13.54
N GLY A 26 48.58 -28.02 -14.38
CA GLY A 26 48.95 -28.25 -15.77
C GLY A 26 49.78 -27.09 -16.30
N THR A 27 51.09 -27.29 -16.38
CA THR A 27 52.10 -26.38 -16.93
C THR A 27 52.07 -26.41 -18.46
N GLY A 28 52.26 -25.25 -19.11
CA GLY A 28 52.91 -25.21 -20.43
C GLY A 28 52.49 -24.08 -21.37
N GLY A 29 53.47 -23.27 -21.80
CA GLY A 29 53.55 -22.82 -23.20
C GLY A 29 53.47 -21.33 -23.46
N ASP A 30 54.66 -20.72 -23.52
CA ASP A 30 55.00 -19.41 -24.10
C ASP A 30 54.27 -19.07 -25.42
N LYS A 31 53.81 -17.82 -25.58
CA LYS A 31 53.83 -17.10 -26.87
C LYS A 31 53.50 -15.60 -26.72
N ARG A 32 54.55 -14.82 -26.89
CA ARG A 32 54.61 -13.38 -27.16
C ARG A 32 53.67 -12.96 -28.30
N ALA A 33 52.83 -11.95 -28.03
CA ALA A 33 52.25 -11.06 -29.04
C ALA A 33 51.81 -9.74 -28.39
N GLU A 34 52.56 -8.66 -28.61
CA GLU A 34 51.99 -7.31 -28.68
C GLU A 34 51.71 -7.04 -30.16
N PRO A 35 50.60 -6.37 -30.51
CA PRO A 35 50.72 -4.92 -30.68
C PRO A 35 49.49 -4.09 -30.25
N LYS A 36 49.83 -2.88 -29.81
CA LYS A 36 49.09 -1.60 -29.96
C LYS A 36 47.67 -1.48 -29.36
N ALA A 37 47.67 -0.86 -28.18
CA ALA A 37 46.86 0.31 -27.83
C ALA A 37 45.38 0.29 -28.28
N ALA A 38 44.56 -0.45 -27.52
CA ALA A 38 43.16 -0.09 -27.36
C ALA A 38 43.05 1.19 -26.51
N PRO A 39 42.13 2.12 -26.82
CA PRO A 39 41.88 3.25 -25.94
C PRO A 39 41.41 2.71 -24.59
N LYS A 40 42.14 3.13 -23.54
CA LYS A 40 41.81 2.96 -22.13
C LYS A 40 40.30 3.22 -21.95
N PRO A 41 39.54 2.39 -21.22
CA PRO A 41 38.19 2.75 -20.85
C PRO A 41 38.28 4.12 -20.18
N GLU A 42 37.63 5.13 -20.75
CA GLU A 42 37.43 6.38 -20.04
C GLU A 42 36.79 6.01 -18.71
N GLU A 43 37.62 6.23 -17.70
CA GLU A 43 37.34 6.13 -16.29
C GLU A 43 36.06 6.93 -16.05
N SER A 44 34.94 6.22 -15.96
CA SER A 44 33.76 6.73 -15.31
C SER A 44 34.19 6.94 -13.86
N ALA A 45 34.63 8.17 -13.57
CA ALA A 45 35.01 8.57 -12.23
C ALA A 45 33.96 8.02 -11.26
N PRO A 46 34.34 7.33 -10.17
CA PRO A 46 33.37 6.86 -9.20
C PRO A 46 32.64 8.10 -8.71
N LYS A 47 31.32 8.19 -8.98
CA LYS A 47 30.43 9.18 -8.34
C LYS A 47 30.85 9.22 -6.88
N SER A 48 31.26 10.38 -6.38
CA SER A 48 31.91 10.41 -5.08
C SER A 48 30.94 9.86 -4.04
N ARG A 49 31.44 9.22 -2.98
CA ARG A 49 30.58 8.72 -1.89
C ARG A 49 29.69 9.83 -1.31
N GLU A 50 30.09 11.08 -1.48
CA GLU A 50 29.34 12.27 -1.12
C GLU A 50 28.15 12.52 -2.06
N ASP A 51 28.32 12.38 -3.39
CA ASP A 51 27.24 12.49 -4.37
C ASP A 51 26.18 11.40 -4.18
N GLU A 52 26.59 10.17 -3.88
CA GLU A 52 25.66 9.06 -3.63
C GLU A 52 24.90 9.24 -2.31
N LYS A 53 25.57 9.77 -1.29
CA LYS A 53 24.93 10.13 -0.01
C LYS A 53 23.95 11.30 -0.18
N ALA A 54 24.27 12.28 -1.01
CA ALA A 54 23.39 13.40 -1.33
C ALA A 54 22.12 12.92 -2.06
N ARG A 55 22.28 12.11 -3.12
CA ARG A 55 21.16 11.49 -3.85
C ARG A 55 20.23 10.68 -2.95
N ARG A 56 20.81 9.85 -2.07
CA ARG A 56 20.01 9.04 -1.12
C ARG A 56 19.23 9.91 -0.13
N ARG A 57 19.77 11.07 0.28
CA ARG A 57 19.07 12.03 1.14
C ARG A 57 17.91 12.68 0.39
N GLU A 58 18.15 13.16 -0.82
CA GLU A 58 17.12 13.79 -1.66
C GLU A 58 15.96 12.83 -1.95
N GLU A 59 16.25 11.56 -2.27
CA GLU A 59 15.23 10.53 -2.47
C GLU A 59 14.45 10.25 -1.18
N ALA A 60 15.15 10.14 -0.04
CA ALA A 60 14.51 9.92 1.25
C ALA A 60 13.59 11.09 1.64
N ASP A 61 14.00 12.32 1.34
CA ASP A 61 13.22 13.52 1.65
C ASP A 61 12.02 13.67 0.70
N ARG A 62 12.18 13.39 -0.61
CA ARG A 62 11.07 13.27 -1.56
C ARG A 62 10.02 12.26 -1.06
N ARG A 63 10.46 11.08 -0.65
CA ARG A 63 9.56 10.02 -0.15
C ARG A 63 8.85 10.43 1.14
N LYS A 64 9.53 11.14 2.05
CA LYS A 64 8.91 11.63 3.29
C LYS A 64 7.82 12.66 2.99
N GLU A 65 8.09 13.63 2.12
CA GLU A 65 7.13 14.67 1.77
C GLU A 65 5.90 14.08 1.05
N LEU A 66 6.10 13.10 0.17
CA LEU A 66 5.01 12.36 -0.46
C LEU A 66 4.14 11.63 0.58
N ASN A 67 4.77 10.87 1.47
CA ASN A 67 4.04 10.16 2.54
C ASN A 67 3.30 11.10 3.48
N LYS A 68 3.83 12.29 3.74
CA LYS A 68 3.17 13.30 4.57
C LYS A 68 1.84 13.76 3.97
N LYS A 69 1.73 13.77 2.63
CA LYS A 69 0.48 14.08 1.91
C LYS A 69 -0.44 12.87 1.78
N LEU A 70 0.09 11.68 1.48
CA LEU A 70 -0.71 10.47 1.26
C LEU A 70 -1.39 9.95 2.54
N ARG A 71 -0.67 9.87 3.65
CA ARG A 71 -1.19 9.29 4.90
C ARG A 71 -2.50 9.92 5.42
N PRO A 72 -2.67 11.26 5.46
CA PRO A 72 -3.96 11.82 5.88
C PRO A 72 -5.09 11.51 4.90
N LEU A 73 -4.82 11.40 3.60
CA LEU A 73 -5.84 11.05 2.60
C LEU A 73 -6.27 9.60 2.73
N GLN A 74 -5.32 8.67 2.88
CA GLN A 74 -5.61 7.26 3.14
C GLN A 74 -6.48 7.08 4.40
N ARG A 75 -6.15 7.78 5.48
CA ARG A 75 -6.98 7.78 6.70
C ARG A 75 -8.38 8.35 6.46
N ARG A 76 -8.48 9.45 5.70
CA ARG A 76 -9.77 10.03 5.34
C ARG A 76 -10.60 9.06 4.51
N SER A 77 -9.98 8.34 3.57
CA SER A 77 -10.63 7.28 2.80
C SER A 77 -11.17 6.17 3.70
N GLU A 78 -10.35 5.64 4.61
CA GLU A 78 -10.78 4.62 5.60
C GLU A 78 -11.94 5.10 6.49
N ASP A 79 -11.95 6.37 6.89
CA ASP A 79 -13.03 6.94 7.72
C ASP A 79 -14.31 7.19 6.91
N LEU A 80 -14.20 7.54 5.64
CA LEU A 80 -15.34 7.64 4.72
C LEU A 80 -15.94 6.26 4.45
N GLU A 81 -15.14 5.22 4.24
CA GLU A 81 -15.62 3.83 4.10
C GLU A 81 -16.42 3.37 5.32
N LYS A 82 -15.92 3.65 6.54
CA LYS A 82 -16.67 3.36 7.78
C LYS A 82 -17.97 4.14 7.86
N THR A 83 -17.97 5.39 7.38
CA THR A 83 -19.15 6.26 7.36
C THR A 83 -20.19 5.72 6.39
N VAL A 84 -19.78 5.34 5.17
CA VAL A 84 -20.60 4.68 4.16
C VAL A 84 -21.24 3.41 4.74
N ALA A 85 -20.43 2.50 5.28
CA ALA A 85 -20.94 1.25 5.85
C ALA A 85 -21.95 1.47 7.00
N ARG A 86 -21.73 2.48 7.84
CA ARG A 86 -22.68 2.86 8.89
C ARG A 86 -23.99 3.38 8.30
N LEU A 87 -23.93 4.28 7.32
CA LEU A 87 -25.11 4.87 6.68
C LEU A 87 -25.92 3.84 5.91
N GLU A 88 -25.27 2.91 5.21
CA GLU A 88 -25.94 1.79 4.52
C GLU A 88 -26.69 0.90 5.52
N LYS A 89 -26.06 0.57 6.65
CA LYS A 89 -26.70 -0.20 7.72
C LYS A 89 -27.91 0.55 8.29
N GLU A 90 -27.77 1.83 8.60
CA GLU A 90 -28.87 2.65 9.10
C GLU A 90 -30.02 2.76 8.09
N GLN A 91 -29.73 2.86 6.79
CA GLN A 91 -30.75 2.85 5.75
C GLN A 91 -31.50 1.52 5.72
N ALA A 92 -30.80 0.39 5.74
CA ALA A 92 -31.41 -0.94 5.73
C ALA A 92 -32.30 -1.19 6.97
N GLU A 93 -31.85 -0.77 8.16
CA GLU A 93 -32.62 -0.86 9.40
C GLU A 93 -33.89 0.00 9.35
N ARG A 94 -33.81 1.20 8.78
CA ARG A 94 -34.96 2.10 8.64
C ARG A 94 -35.94 1.60 7.59
N GLU A 95 -35.47 1.08 6.47
CA GLU A 95 -36.31 0.50 5.41
C GLU A 95 -37.08 -0.74 5.92
N THR A 96 -36.46 -1.53 6.79
CA THR A 96 -37.14 -2.61 7.52
C THR A 96 -38.23 -2.07 8.45
N GLN A 97 -37.98 -0.98 9.19
CA GLN A 97 -39.00 -0.36 10.06
C GLN A 97 -40.15 0.27 9.26
N MET A 98 -39.86 0.83 8.08
CA MET A 98 -40.87 1.45 7.21
C MET A 98 -41.76 0.42 6.51
N SER A 99 -41.22 -0.77 6.25
CA SER A 99 -41.98 -1.88 5.66
C SER A 99 -42.85 -2.63 6.67
N ASP A 100 -42.66 -2.41 7.97
CA ASP A 100 -43.46 -3.02 9.03
C ASP A 100 -44.87 -2.39 9.13
N PRO A 101 -45.96 -3.16 8.91
CA PRO A 101 -47.33 -2.66 9.10
C PRO A 101 -47.62 -2.12 10.52
N ALA A 102 -46.85 -2.53 11.53
CA ALA A 102 -47.03 -2.07 12.91
C ALA A 102 -46.57 -0.63 13.15
N THR A 103 -45.67 -0.08 12.31
CA THR A 103 -45.21 1.32 12.48
C THR A 103 -46.23 2.36 12.03
N TYR A 104 -47.28 1.98 11.29
CA TYR A 104 -48.31 2.93 10.79
C TYR A 104 -49.23 3.50 11.88
N GLY A 105 -49.17 2.98 13.12
CA GLY A 105 -49.97 3.46 14.25
C GLY A 105 -49.54 4.82 14.82
N ASP A 106 -48.41 5.38 14.38
CA ASP A 106 -47.87 6.66 14.88
C ASP A 106 -47.36 7.53 13.71
N PRO A 107 -48.18 8.48 13.20
CA PRO A 107 -47.81 9.35 12.09
C PRO A 107 -46.56 10.20 12.35
N LYS A 108 -46.30 10.56 13.61
CA LYS A 108 -45.12 11.36 13.97
C LYS A 108 -43.85 10.52 13.80
N LYS A 109 -43.85 9.29 14.32
CA LYS A 109 -42.72 8.35 14.14
C LYS A 109 -42.49 8.02 12.68
N GLN A 110 -43.56 7.85 11.88
CA GLN A 110 -43.43 7.62 10.44
C GLN A 110 -42.73 8.78 9.73
N SER A 111 -43.12 10.02 10.05
CA SER A 111 -42.48 11.21 9.50
C SER A 111 -41.01 11.31 9.91
N GLU A 112 -40.69 11.10 11.18
CA GLU A 112 -39.31 11.12 11.69
C GLU A 112 -38.43 10.04 11.02
N LEU A 113 -38.97 8.83 10.85
CA LEU A 113 -38.30 7.72 10.18
C LEU A 113 -38.02 8.04 8.71
N THR A 114 -38.99 8.65 8.03
CA THR A 114 -38.86 9.07 6.62
C THR A 114 -37.82 10.14 6.43
N GLN A 115 -37.87 11.18 7.27
CA GLN A 115 -36.87 12.24 7.22
C GLN A 115 -35.47 11.73 7.53
N ALA A 116 -35.33 10.83 8.51
CA ALA A 116 -34.04 10.25 8.85
C ALA A 116 -33.47 9.37 7.73
N TYR A 117 -34.32 8.57 7.07
CA TYR A 117 -33.92 7.78 5.91
C TYR A 117 -33.51 8.67 4.73
N SER A 118 -34.27 9.71 4.41
CA SER A 118 -33.90 10.69 3.37
C SER A 118 -32.59 11.42 3.67
N ARG A 119 -32.35 11.81 4.93
CA ARG A 119 -31.07 12.40 5.33
C ARG A 119 -29.91 11.43 5.16
N ALA A 120 -30.07 10.19 5.62
CA ALA A 120 -29.05 9.15 5.47
C ALA A 120 -28.71 8.86 4.01
N LYS A 121 -29.68 8.97 3.08
CA LYS A 121 -29.42 8.88 1.63
C LYS A 121 -28.53 9.99 1.11
N VAL A 122 -28.87 11.24 1.44
CA VAL A 122 -28.06 12.39 1.02
C VAL A 122 -26.65 12.33 1.64
N GLU A 123 -26.55 11.97 2.92
CA GLU A 123 -25.26 11.80 3.58
C GLU A 123 -24.43 10.68 2.95
N LEU A 124 -25.07 9.59 2.51
CA LEU A 124 -24.38 8.48 1.83
C LEU A 124 -23.85 8.91 0.47
N GLU A 125 -24.66 9.59 -0.34
CA GLU A 125 -24.24 10.13 -1.64
C GLU A 125 -23.03 11.07 -1.47
N VAL A 126 -23.11 12.02 -0.54
CA VAL A 126 -22.00 12.95 -0.25
C VAL A 126 -20.74 12.21 0.22
N ALA A 127 -20.88 11.20 1.07
CA ALA A 127 -19.75 10.42 1.58
C ALA A 127 -19.07 9.61 0.45
N MET A 128 -19.86 9.03 -0.46
CA MET A 128 -19.37 8.30 -1.63
C MET A 128 -18.66 9.21 -2.62
N ASP A 129 -19.24 10.37 -2.94
CA ASP A 129 -18.62 11.37 -3.81
C ASP A 129 -17.29 11.87 -3.21
N THR A 130 -17.30 12.19 -1.91
CA THR A 130 -16.09 12.62 -1.21
C THR A 130 -15.02 11.52 -1.18
N TRP A 131 -15.43 10.26 -1.02
CA TRP A 131 -14.50 9.13 -1.07
C TRP A 131 -13.87 9.01 -2.45
N ALA A 132 -14.65 9.12 -3.52
CA ALA A 132 -14.14 9.10 -4.89
C ALA A 132 -13.12 10.22 -5.13
N GLU A 133 -13.42 11.46 -4.72
CA GLU A 133 -12.47 12.58 -4.82
C GLU A 133 -11.16 12.32 -4.05
N VAL A 134 -11.24 11.72 -2.85
CA VAL A 134 -10.07 11.37 -2.05
C VAL A 134 -9.24 10.28 -2.73
N GLN A 135 -9.89 9.29 -3.35
CA GLN A 135 -9.19 8.25 -4.10
C GLN A 135 -8.48 8.82 -5.34
N GLU A 136 -9.13 9.71 -6.10
CA GLU A 136 -8.48 10.41 -7.22
C GLU A 136 -7.26 11.22 -6.78
N GLU A 137 -7.36 11.91 -5.64
CA GLU A 137 -6.25 12.65 -5.04
C GLU A 137 -5.07 11.73 -4.66
N ILE A 138 -5.37 10.58 -4.06
CA ILE A 138 -4.38 9.56 -3.71
C ILE A 138 -3.67 9.07 -4.98
N GLU A 139 -4.43 8.64 -5.99
CA GLU A 139 -3.89 8.15 -7.26
C GLU A 139 -3.01 9.19 -7.94
N ARG A 140 -3.43 10.47 -7.93
CA ARG A 140 -2.63 11.56 -8.50
C ARG A 140 -1.29 11.69 -7.78
N LEU A 141 -1.29 11.73 -6.45
CA LEU A 141 -0.06 11.82 -5.66
C LEU A 141 0.84 10.59 -5.83
N GLU A 142 0.26 9.39 -5.94
CA GLU A 142 1.02 8.16 -6.20
C GLU A 142 1.66 8.17 -7.59
N SER A 143 1.01 8.77 -8.60
CA SER A 143 1.56 8.93 -9.95
C SER A 143 2.70 9.96 -10.05
N GLU A 144 2.78 10.89 -9.09
CA GLU A 144 3.85 11.89 -8.98
C GLU A 144 5.11 11.36 -8.24
N SER A 145 5.02 10.17 -7.62
CA SER A 145 6.10 9.55 -6.84
C SER A 145 7.15 8.85 -7.70
#